data_AF-B0E4I8-F1
#
_entry.id   AF-B0E4I8-F1
#
_cell.length_a   1.000
_cell.length_b   1.000
_cell.length_c   1.000
_cell.angle_alpha   90.00
_cell.angle_beta   90.00
_cell.angle_gamma   90.00
#
_symmetry.space_group_name_H-M   'P 1'
#
loop_
_entity.id
_entity.type
_entity.pdbx_description
1 polymer ?
#
loop_
_entity_poly.entity_id
_entity_poly.type
_entity_poly.pdbx_seq_one_letter_code
_entity_poly.pdbx_strand_id
1 'polypeptide(L)'
;MNSSEFSLHNTIFFCKEQTRNEQDTLIYITEATSSATQAVLPTDISSLVRDLIDFTYLVHRNVIDEDALLEIDAALQCFHVNREAFRPVRPSGFSLPRQHSLVHYHFLITEFGAPNGLCSSITESKHIKAVKKPYRRTSHNKPLGQMLVINQ
;
A
#
# COMPACT_ATOMS: atom_id res chain seq x y z
N MET A 1 3.09 13.95 -19.99
CA MET A 1 2.66 14.36 -18.64
C MET A 1 3.90 14.29 -17.76
N ASN A 2 4.31 15.42 -17.20
CA ASN A 2 5.65 15.63 -16.65
C ASN A 2 5.88 14.79 -15.39
N SER A 3 7.00 14.06 -15.38
CA SER A 3 7.46 13.17 -14.31
C SER A 3 7.74 13.86 -12.96
N SER A 4 7.79 15.19 -12.94
CA SER A 4 8.11 15.98 -11.75
C SER A 4 6.90 16.33 -10.87
N GLU A 5 5.67 16.36 -11.41
CA GLU A 5 4.46 16.67 -10.63
C GLU A 5 3.90 15.45 -9.88
N PHE A 6 4.28 14.24 -10.28
CA PHE A 6 3.92 13.00 -9.60
C PHE A 6 4.69 12.77 -8.29
N SER A 7 5.77 13.54 -8.07
CA SER A 7 6.75 13.33 -6.99
C SER A 7 6.23 13.72 -5.61
N LEU A 8 5.50 14.83 -5.45
CA LEU A 8 5.11 15.32 -4.13
C LEU A 8 3.80 14.73 -3.59
N HIS A 9 2.93 14.23 -4.47
CA HIS A 9 1.65 13.66 -4.07
C HIS A 9 1.73 12.16 -3.69
N ASN A 10 2.78 11.45 -4.13
CA ASN A 10 2.95 10.02 -3.87
C ASN A 10 3.68 9.70 -2.56
N THR A 11 4.53 10.58 -2.04
CA THR A 11 5.25 10.33 -0.79
C THR A 11 4.31 10.25 0.42
N ILE A 12 3.15 10.90 0.36
CA ILE A 12 2.14 10.88 1.43
C ILE A 12 1.26 9.61 1.36
N PHE A 13 1.28 8.85 0.26
CA PHE A 13 0.33 7.76 0.03
C PHE A 13 0.81 6.39 0.53
N PHE A 14 2.06 6.26 0.97
CA PHE A 14 2.73 4.98 1.28
C PHE A 14 1.97 4.00 2.19
N CYS A 15 1.20 4.51 3.15
CA CYS A 15 0.68 3.68 4.26
C CYS A 15 -0.81 3.36 4.16
N LYS A 16 -1.59 4.24 3.52
CA LYS A 16 -2.93 3.87 3.05
C LYS A 16 -2.87 2.93 1.85
N GLU A 17 -1.74 2.92 1.14
CA GLU A 17 -1.44 1.98 0.07
C GLU A 17 -1.34 0.53 0.56
N GLN A 18 -0.66 0.27 1.69
CA GLN A 18 -0.35 -1.10 2.14
C GLN A 18 -1.57 -1.89 2.62
N THR A 19 -2.29 -1.37 3.62
CA THR A 19 -3.48 -2.04 4.20
C THR A 19 -4.60 -2.24 3.19
N ARG A 20 -4.65 -1.41 2.13
CA ARG A 20 -5.60 -1.57 1.03
C ARG A 20 -5.06 -2.46 -0.08
N ASN A 21 -3.74 -2.48 -0.35
CA ASN A 21 -3.17 -3.45 -1.29
C ASN A 21 -3.33 -4.87 -0.76
N GLU A 22 -3.07 -5.10 0.53
CA GLU A 22 -3.34 -6.38 1.18
C GLU A 22 -4.82 -6.74 1.09
N GLN A 23 -5.72 -5.80 1.40
CA GLN A 23 -7.18 -5.99 1.23
C GLN A 23 -7.59 -6.21 -0.23
N ASP A 24 -7.00 -5.51 -1.19
CA ASP A 24 -7.29 -5.67 -2.62
C ASP A 24 -6.81 -7.05 -3.09
N THR A 25 -5.59 -7.49 -2.71
CA THR A 25 -5.15 -8.88 -2.96
C THR A 25 -6.04 -9.90 -2.26
N LEU A 26 -6.48 -9.65 -1.03
CA LEU A 26 -7.40 -10.55 -0.31
C LEU A 26 -8.79 -10.58 -0.95
N ILE A 27 -9.29 -9.45 -1.48
CA ILE A 27 -10.51 -9.35 -2.29
C ILE A 27 -10.34 -10.14 -3.59
N TYR A 28 -9.20 -10.00 -4.28
CA TYR A 28 -8.89 -10.78 -5.48
C TYR A 28 -8.79 -12.29 -5.21
N ILE A 29 -8.16 -12.69 -4.09
CA ILE A 29 -8.07 -14.08 -3.66
C ILE A 29 -9.46 -14.60 -3.28
N THR A 30 -10.29 -13.80 -2.59
CA THR A 30 -11.66 -14.21 -2.23
C THR A 30 -12.60 -14.29 -3.44
N GLU A 31 -12.52 -13.38 -4.42
CA GLU A 31 -13.26 -13.49 -5.69
C GLU A 31 -12.81 -14.71 -6.50
N ALA A 32 -11.50 -15.00 -6.57
CA ALA A 32 -10.98 -16.17 -7.27
C ALA A 32 -11.32 -17.51 -6.58
N THR A 33 -11.52 -17.52 -5.25
CA THR A 33 -11.85 -18.72 -4.47
C THR A 33 -13.34 -18.93 -4.24
N SER A 34 -14.19 -17.93 -4.52
CA SER A 34 -15.65 -18.02 -4.33
C SER A 34 -16.34 -19.05 -5.24
N SER A 35 -15.66 -19.56 -6.27
CA SER A 35 -16.16 -20.66 -7.11
C SER A 35 -15.64 -22.04 -6.70
N ALA A 36 -14.76 -22.15 -5.70
CA ALA A 36 -14.10 -23.39 -5.32
C ALA A 36 -14.15 -23.63 -3.81
N THR A 37 -15.04 -24.54 -3.42
CA THR A 37 -15.12 -25.16 -2.09
C THR A 37 -13.74 -25.55 -1.54
N GLN A 38 -13.37 -25.03 -0.37
CA GLN A 38 -12.35 -25.57 0.55
C GLN A 38 -11.01 -26.02 -0.09
N ALA A 39 -10.59 -25.36 -1.17
CA ALA A 39 -9.50 -25.82 -2.03
C ALA A 39 -8.19 -25.05 -1.81
N VAL A 40 -7.10 -25.81 -1.70
CA VAL A 40 -5.72 -25.32 -1.77
C VAL A 40 -5.59 -24.36 -2.95
N LEU A 41 -5.08 -23.15 -2.69
CA LEU A 41 -4.83 -22.17 -3.74
C LEU A 41 -3.93 -22.78 -4.82
N PRO A 42 -4.23 -22.60 -6.12
CA PRO A 42 -3.30 -22.96 -7.18
C PRO A 42 -1.89 -22.46 -6.87
N THR A 43 -0.89 -23.30 -7.09
CA THR A 43 0.51 -23.03 -6.72
C THR A 43 0.98 -21.67 -7.22
N ASP A 44 0.54 -21.26 -8.42
CA ASP A 44 0.87 -19.98 -9.06
C ASP A 44 0.34 -18.78 -8.26
N ILE A 45 -0.89 -18.87 -7.73
CA ILE A 45 -1.49 -17.83 -6.91
C ILE A 45 -0.77 -17.73 -5.55
N SER A 46 -0.46 -18.88 -4.94
CA SER A 46 0.28 -18.89 -3.68
C SER A 46 1.70 -18.32 -3.81
N SER A 47 2.35 -18.56 -4.95
CA SER A 47 3.67 -18.01 -5.26
C SER A 47 3.60 -16.50 -5.45
N LEU A 48 2.58 -16.00 -6.18
CA LEU A 48 2.37 -14.55 -6.31
C LEU A 48 2.20 -13.85 -4.96
N VAL A 49 1.36 -14.42 -4.09
CA VAL A 49 1.09 -13.84 -2.77
C VAL A 49 2.36 -13.85 -1.92
N ARG A 50 3.14 -14.93 -1.98
CA ARG A 50 4.43 -15.01 -1.32
C ARG A 50 5.38 -13.92 -1.83
N ASP A 51 5.55 -13.76 -3.14
CA ASP A 51 6.46 -12.76 -3.69
C ASP A 51 6.06 -11.34 -3.30
N LEU A 52 4.75 -11.05 -3.28
CA LEU A 52 4.26 -9.75 -2.83
C LEU A 52 4.58 -9.54 -1.35
N ILE A 53 4.32 -10.54 -0.49
CA ILE A 53 4.63 -10.47 0.94
C ILE A 53 6.14 -10.27 1.14
N ASP A 54 6.97 -11.04 0.45
CA ASP A 54 8.43 -10.95 0.52
C ASP A 54 8.91 -9.55 0.12
N PHE A 55 8.43 -9.01 -1.01
CA PHE A 55 8.69 -7.62 -1.41
C PHE A 55 8.30 -6.63 -0.30
N THR A 56 7.08 -6.75 0.24
CA THR A 56 6.61 -5.84 1.27
C THR A 56 7.40 -5.94 2.57
N TYR A 57 7.89 -7.12 2.91
CA TYR A 57 8.69 -7.33 4.11
C TYR A 57 10.07 -6.67 3.96
N LEU A 58 10.71 -6.83 2.80
CA LEU A 58 12.02 -6.26 2.50
C LEU A 58 12.02 -4.73 2.57
N VAL A 59 11.04 -4.12 1.91
CA VAL A 59 10.85 -2.67 1.87
C VAL A 59 10.59 -2.05 3.26
N HIS A 60 10.07 -2.82 4.21
CA HIS A 60 9.79 -2.36 5.57
C HIS A 60 10.92 -2.59 6.57
N ARG A 61 12.05 -3.17 6.16
CA ARG A 61 13.19 -3.35 7.07
C ARG A 61 13.64 -2.00 7.61
N ASN A 62 13.99 -1.96 8.90
CA ASN A 62 14.48 -0.74 9.55
C ASN A 62 15.80 -0.24 8.97
N VAL A 63 16.58 -1.15 8.41
CA VAL A 63 17.85 -0.90 7.73
C VAL A 63 17.75 -1.60 6.38
N ILE A 64 18.01 -0.85 5.32
CA ILE A 64 18.04 -1.35 3.95
C ILE A 64 19.43 -1.01 3.43
N ASP A 65 20.21 -2.06 3.15
CA ASP A 65 21.52 -1.97 2.52
C ASP A 65 21.42 -2.26 1.02
N GLU A 66 22.55 -2.18 0.32
CA GLU A 66 22.64 -2.41 -1.12
C GLU A 66 22.18 -3.84 -1.50
N ASP A 67 22.49 -4.84 -0.66
CA ASP A 67 22.06 -6.21 -0.85
C ASP A 67 20.53 -6.33 -0.71
N ALA A 68 19.92 -5.68 0.28
CA ALA A 68 18.47 -5.65 0.43
C ALA A 68 17.78 -4.95 -0.74
N LEU A 69 18.39 -3.93 -1.36
CA LEU A 69 17.84 -3.31 -2.59
C LEU A 69 17.82 -4.31 -3.75
N LEU A 70 18.85 -5.15 -3.89
CA LEU A 70 18.87 -6.23 -4.88
C LEU A 70 17.80 -7.29 -4.59
N GLU A 71 17.59 -7.64 -3.31
CA GLU A 71 16.51 -8.55 -2.89
C GLU A 71 15.13 -7.96 -3.24
N ILE A 72 14.93 -6.65 -3.03
CA ILE A 72 13.67 -5.95 -3.36
C ILE A 72 13.37 -6.04 -4.86
N ASP A 73 14.36 -5.75 -5.70
CA ASP A 73 14.21 -5.83 -7.16
C ASP A 73 13.92 -7.26 -7.62
N ALA A 74 14.61 -8.24 -7.03
CA ALA A 74 14.37 -9.65 -7.32
C ALA A 74 12.95 -10.10 -6.95
N ALA A 75 12.48 -9.75 -5.73
CA ALA A 75 11.13 -10.08 -5.27
C ALA A 75 10.07 -9.40 -6.16
N LEU A 76 10.28 -8.14 -6.54
CA LEU A 76 9.38 -7.43 -7.45
C LEU A 76 9.32 -8.09 -8.84
N GLN A 77 10.46 -8.56 -9.35
CA GLN A 77 10.53 -9.26 -10.62
C GLN A 77 9.81 -10.61 -10.57
N CYS A 78 9.98 -11.39 -9.49
CA CYS A 78 9.23 -12.62 -9.25
C CYS A 78 7.71 -12.35 -9.23
N PHE A 79 7.28 -11.32 -8.50
CA PHE A 79 5.88 -10.89 -8.48
C PHE A 79 5.36 -10.52 -9.88
N HIS A 80 6.15 -9.81 -10.70
CA HIS A 80 5.80 -9.45 -12.08
C HIS A 80 5.67 -10.65 -13.01
N VAL A 81 6.46 -11.71 -12.79
CA VAL A 81 6.33 -12.96 -13.55
C VAL A 81 5.09 -13.72 -13.11
N ASN A 82 4.91 -13.92 -11.80
CA ASN A 82 3.82 -14.73 -11.28
C ASN A 82 2.44 -14.07 -11.44
N ARG A 83 2.36 -12.74 -11.58
CA ARG A 83 1.06 -12.06 -11.75
C ARG A 83 0.41 -12.39 -13.09
N GLU A 84 1.17 -12.83 -14.09
CA GLU A 84 0.62 -13.23 -15.39
C GLU A 84 -0.34 -14.43 -15.27
N ALA A 85 -0.29 -15.20 -14.17
CA ALA A 85 -1.33 -16.19 -13.84
C ALA A 85 -2.75 -15.58 -13.77
N PHE A 86 -2.87 -14.28 -13.48
CA PHE A 86 -4.14 -13.55 -13.46
C PHE A 86 -4.55 -12.96 -14.82
N ARG A 87 -3.75 -13.13 -15.88
CA ARG A 87 -4.07 -12.65 -17.23
C ARG A 87 -5.45 -13.11 -17.75
N PRO A 88 -5.92 -14.35 -17.51
CA PRO A 88 -7.26 -14.78 -17.93
C PRO A 88 -8.38 -14.02 -17.22
N VAL A 89 -8.17 -13.63 -15.96
CA VAL A 89 -9.14 -12.88 -15.15
C VAL A 89 -9.06 -11.38 -15.45
N ARG A 90 -7.90 -10.90 -15.88
CA ARG A 90 -7.63 -9.48 -16.14
C ARG A 90 -6.96 -9.27 -17.51
N PRO A 91 -7.72 -9.41 -18.61
CA PRO A 91 -7.19 -9.26 -19.97
C PRO A 91 -6.76 -7.82 -20.29
N SER A 92 -7.29 -6.82 -19.58
CA SER A 92 -6.93 -5.39 -19.74
C SER A 92 -5.54 -5.04 -19.20
N GLY A 93 -4.83 -5.99 -18.59
CA GLY A 93 -3.47 -5.82 -18.08
C GLY A 93 -3.40 -5.27 -16.65
N PHE A 94 -2.18 -5.10 -16.15
CA PHE A 94 -1.86 -4.85 -14.74
C PHE A 94 -1.56 -3.38 -14.41
N SER A 95 -2.17 -2.43 -15.14
CA SER A 95 -1.95 -0.98 -14.98
C SER A 95 -2.62 -0.36 -13.74
N LEU A 96 -2.73 -1.11 -12.64
CA LEU A 96 -3.21 -0.55 -11.39
C LEU A 96 -2.22 0.48 -10.87
N PRO A 97 -2.65 1.71 -10.52
CA PRO A 97 -1.78 2.72 -9.95
C PRO A 97 -0.95 2.20 -8.76
N ARG A 98 -1.54 1.32 -7.94
CA ARG A 98 -0.87 0.71 -6.77
C ARG A 98 0.11 -0.41 -7.10
N GLN A 99 -0.09 -1.14 -8.19
CA GLN A 99 0.92 -2.11 -8.65
C GLN A 99 2.06 -1.38 -9.37
N HIS A 100 1.74 -0.27 -10.04
CA HIS A 100 2.74 0.60 -10.65
C HIS A 100 3.60 1.34 -9.61
N SER A 101 3.07 1.68 -8.43
CA SER A 101 3.89 2.35 -7.41
C SER A 101 5.05 1.47 -6.91
N LEU A 102 4.93 0.14 -6.98
CA LEU A 102 5.96 -0.82 -6.53
C LEU A 102 7.31 -0.62 -7.23
N VAL A 103 7.32 -0.25 -8.51
CA VAL A 103 8.59 -0.06 -9.26
C VAL A 103 9.39 1.16 -8.82
N HIS A 104 8.78 2.07 -8.07
CA HIS A 104 9.44 3.29 -7.60
C HIS A 104 10.13 3.09 -6.23
N TYR A 105 9.91 1.97 -5.55
CA TYR A 105 10.39 1.77 -4.19
C TYR A 105 11.90 1.79 -4.07
N HIS A 106 12.63 1.11 -4.95
CA HIS A 106 14.09 1.14 -4.96
C HIS A 106 14.59 2.59 -5.03
N PHE A 107 14.18 3.33 -6.07
CA PHE A 107 14.56 4.73 -6.24
C PHE A 107 14.23 5.60 -5.01
N LEU A 108 13.03 5.44 -4.46
CA LEU A 108 12.60 6.21 -3.29
C LEU A 108 13.41 5.85 -2.03
N ILE A 109 13.78 4.59 -1.85
CA ILE A 109 14.61 4.16 -0.71
C ILE A 109 16.02 4.74 -0.85
N THR A 110 16.58 4.77 -2.06
CA THR A 110 17.90 5.35 -2.30
C THR A 110 17.93 6.86 -2.01
N GLU A 111 16.89 7.59 -2.42
CA GLU A 111 16.84 9.05 -2.25
C GLU A 111 16.41 9.50 -0.83
N PHE A 112 15.48 8.77 -0.21
CA PHE A 112 14.83 9.21 1.04
C PHE A 112 15.08 8.29 2.23
N GLY A 113 15.79 7.18 2.04
CA GLY A 113 16.01 6.16 3.05
C GLY A 113 14.80 5.25 3.25
N ALA A 114 14.86 4.39 4.28
CA ALA A 114 13.78 3.46 4.59
C ALA A 114 12.45 4.21 4.83
N PRO A 115 11.32 3.73 4.28
CA PRO A 115 10.03 4.42 4.36
C PRO A 115 9.40 4.44 5.77
N ASN A 116 10.10 3.87 6.75
CA ASN A 116 9.68 3.75 8.14
C ASN A 116 9.53 5.14 8.77
N GLY A 117 8.28 5.62 8.83
CA GLY A 117 7.93 6.88 9.50
C GLY A 117 7.31 7.96 8.61
N LEU A 118 7.31 7.80 7.28
CA LEU A 118 6.71 8.76 6.34
C LEU A 118 5.24 8.44 5.98
N CYS A 119 4.59 7.69 6.85
CA CYS A 119 3.26 7.16 6.63
C CYS A 119 2.17 8.20 6.98
N SER A 120 1.25 8.46 6.05
CA SER A 120 0.06 9.31 6.31
C SER A 120 -0.87 8.79 7.40
N SER A 121 -0.73 7.55 7.86
CA SER A 121 -1.48 7.07 9.02
C SER A 121 -1.12 7.84 10.30
N ILE A 122 0.12 8.34 10.42
CA ILE A 122 0.56 9.12 11.58
C ILE A 122 -0.23 10.44 11.64
N THR A 123 -0.27 11.16 10.51
CA THR A 123 -0.99 12.43 10.40
C THR A 123 -2.50 12.21 10.42
N GLU A 124 -3.02 11.16 9.80
CA GLU A 124 -4.43 10.81 9.81
C GLU A 124 -4.91 10.38 11.21
N SER A 125 -4.11 9.64 11.97
CA SER A 125 -4.43 9.27 13.36
C SER A 125 -4.55 10.50 14.25
N LYS A 126 -3.62 11.46 14.10
CA LYS A 126 -3.71 12.77 14.76
C LYS A 126 -4.93 13.55 14.27
N HIS A 127 -5.21 13.58 12.98
CA HIS A 127 -6.38 14.25 12.39
C HIS A 127 -7.70 13.64 12.87
N ILE A 128 -7.79 12.33 13.05
CA ILE A 128 -8.97 11.69 13.65
C ILE A 128 -9.19 12.20 15.07
N LYS A 129 -8.14 12.24 15.89
CA LYS A 129 -8.23 12.65 17.29
C LYS A 129 -8.51 14.15 17.44
N ALA A 130 -7.83 14.99 16.66
CA ALA A 130 -7.90 16.45 16.77
C ALA A 130 -9.05 17.07 15.96
N VAL A 131 -9.56 16.41 14.92
CA VAL A 131 -10.58 17.00 14.02
C VAL A 131 -11.82 16.12 13.96
N LYS A 132 -11.71 14.87 13.49
CA LYS A 132 -12.92 14.06 13.21
C LYS A 132 -13.72 13.73 14.47
N LYS A 133 -13.07 13.31 15.55
CA LYS A 133 -13.74 12.97 16.83
C LYS A 133 -14.39 14.20 17.48
N PRO A 134 -13.70 15.35 17.62
CA PRO A 134 -14.31 16.59 18.13
C PRO A 134 -15.45 17.08 17.27
N TYR A 135 -15.29 17.11 15.94
CA TYR A 135 -16.34 17.55 15.03
C TYR A 135 -17.63 16.75 15.23
N ARG A 136 -17.54 15.41 15.31
CA ARG A 136 -18.68 14.51 15.59
C ARG A 136 -19.39 14.76 16.93
N ARG A 137 -18.74 15.42 17.88
CA ARG A 137 -19.27 15.74 19.22
C ARG A 137 -19.83 17.16 19.32
N THR A 138 -19.70 17.98 18.26
CA THR A 138 -20.25 19.34 18.23
C THR A 138 -21.70 19.35 17.77
N SER A 139 -22.38 20.48 17.97
CA SER A 139 -23.71 20.72 17.38
C SER A 139 -23.69 20.95 15.87
N HIS A 140 -22.51 20.90 15.23
CA HIS A 140 -22.24 21.26 13.82
C HIS A 140 -22.56 22.72 13.42
N ASN A 141 -23.17 23.52 14.29
CA ASN A 141 -23.38 24.95 14.08
C ASN A 141 -22.22 25.76 14.69
N LYS A 142 -21.40 26.38 13.82
CA LYS A 142 -20.15 27.06 14.20
C LYS A 142 -19.25 26.19 15.10
N PRO A 143 -18.86 24.99 14.61
CA PRO A 143 -18.27 23.95 15.45
C PRO A 143 -16.84 24.24 15.92
N LEU A 144 -16.12 25.17 15.27
CA LEU A 144 -14.70 25.40 15.55
C LEU A 144 -14.42 25.75 17.01
N GLY A 145 -15.20 26.66 17.60
CA GLY A 145 -15.06 27.02 19.02
C GLY A 145 -15.30 25.83 19.96
N GLN A 146 -16.31 25.01 19.65
CA GLN A 146 -16.61 23.79 20.41
C GLN A 146 -15.49 22.74 20.26
N MET A 147 -14.94 22.57 19.05
CA MET A 147 -13.84 21.64 18.79
C MET A 147 -12.56 22.04 19.54
N LEU A 148 -12.26 23.34 19.63
CA LEU A 148 -11.11 23.84 20.40
C LEU A 148 -11.26 23.54 21.89
N VAL A 149 -12.46 23.71 22.45
CA VAL A 149 -12.75 23.37 23.86
C VAL A 149 -12.65 21.86 24.12
N ILE A 150 -13.12 21.02 23.18
CA ILE A 150 -13.07 19.55 23.30
C ILE A 150 -11.63 19.00 23.21
N ASN A 151 -10.72 19.73 22.57
CA ASN A 151 -9.32 19.31 22.35
C ASN A 151 -8.32 19.81 23.40
N GLN A 152 -8.77 20.57 24.41
CA GLN A 152 -7.96 20.89 25.59
C GLN A 152 -7.71 19.64 26.43
#